data_AF-A0A1X0RQB8-F1
#
_entry.id   AF-A0A1X0RQB8-F1
#
_cell.length_a   1.000
_cell.length_b   1.000
_cell.length_c   1.000
_cell.angle_alpha   90.00
_cell.angle_beta   90.00
_cell.angle_gamma   90.00
#
_symmetry.space_group_name_H-M   'P 1'
#
loop_
_entity.id
_entity.type
_entity.pdbx_description
1 polymer ?
#
loop_
_entity_poly.entity_id
_entity_poly.type
_entity_poly.pdbx_seq_one_letter_code
_entity_poly.pdbx_strand_id
1 'polypeptide(L)'
;MTVKYTDIDYVVFTDAARFITQGQSPYARETYRYTPLLAILLTPNIYLFRSFGKCLFVAADLIVGYLIHCILLLRGMPSKRALFFDALWLLNPIVANISTRGNAESLLGCMVLGTLYLMLQKRTHFYGACALFGLSVHFKIYPVIYAIPLLVLLDEHDTVPLPRIMQEYQVIRYRCMYALRQMPNPLFTFLHHLLSFLSPIRILFAITSAGTFFILTGLMYQSYGHEFLEHTYLYHVTREDHRHNFSIWFYPLYLGMDHKSPWMGLIAFIPQLSLVTAIGIAFGKDIFFACFLQTFLFVTYNKVITSQYFMWYICLFPLILPSTKIHLKWKGIILLAAWIAGQVYI
;
A
#
# COMPACT_ATOMS: atom_id res chain seq x y z
N MET A 1 8.17 9.92 -35.17
CA MET A 1 8.53 8.96 -34.09
C MET A 1 7.30 8.13 -33.76
N THR A 2 7.41 6.80 -33.81
CA THR A 2 6.31 5.89 -33.43
C THR A 2 6.13 5.91 -31.92
N VAL A 3 4.98 6.41 -31.43
CA VAL A 3 4.68 6.47 -29.99
C VAL A 3 4.48 5.04 -29.49
N LYS A 4 5.32 4.59 -28.56
CA LYS A 4 5.19 3.25 -27.95
C LYS A 4 4.06 3.25 -26.94
N TYR A 5 3.06 2.39 -27.18
CA TYR A 5 1.95 2.19 -26.24
C TYR A 5 2.38 1.42 -24.99
N THR A 6 3.20 0.37 -25.13
CA THR A 6 3.64 -0.44 -23.98
C THR A 6 4.53 0.37 -23.04
N ASP A 7 4.28 0.25 -21.74
CA ASP A 7 5.11 0.84 -20.69
C ASP A 7 6.52 0.22 -20.69
N ILE A 8 7.53 1.03 -20.38
CA ILE A 8 8.91 0.55 -20.31
C ILE A 8 9.09 -0.47 -19.19
N ASP A 9 8.39 -0.30 -18.07
CA ASP A 9 8.43 -1.21 -16.93
C ASP A 9 7.95 -2.61 -17.34
N TYR A 10 6.95 -2.72 -18.24
CA TYR A 10 6.47 -4.01 -18.72
C TYR A 10 7.56 -4.81 -19.46
N VAL A 11 8.42 -4.12 -20.21
CA VAL A 11 9.56 -4.74 -20.89
C VAL A 11 10.58 -5.21 -19.85
N VAL A 12 10.89 -4.38 -18.86
CA VAL A 12 11.79 -4.71 -17.74
C VAL A 12 11.28 -5.93 -16.97
N PHE A 13 9.97 -6.01 -16.68
CA PHE A 13 9.35 -7.17 -16.03
C PHE A 13 9.48 -8.44 -16.87
N THR A 14 9.22 -8.33 -18.18
CA THR A 14 9.26 -9.49 -19.09
C THR A 14 10.68 -10.00 -19.26
N ASP A 15 11.67 -9.12 -19.30
CA ASP A 15 13.08 -9.52 -19.36
C ASP A 15 13.53 -10.17 -18.04
N ALA A 16 13.14 -9.62 -16.89
CA ALA A 16 13.41 -10.23 -15.59
C ALA A 16 12.76 -11.62 -15.46
N ALA A 17 11.51 -11.77 -15.93
CA ALA A 17 10.86 -13.07 -16.01
C ALA A 17 11.65 -14.06 -16.91
N ARG A 18 12.17 -13.60 -18.05
CA ARG A 18 13.05 -14.40 -18.92
C ARG A 18 14.30 -14.87 -18.20
N PHE A 19 14.97 -14.00 -17.46
CA PHE A 19 16.15 -14.38 -16.67
C PHE A 19 15.81 -15.49 -15.66
N ILE A 20 14.69 -15.37 -14.94
CA ILE A 20 14.24 -16.43 -14.03
C ILE A 20 14.01 -17.75 -14.77
N THR A 21 13.35 -17.74 -15.95
CA THR A 21 13.13 -18.97 -16.73
C THR A 21 14.43 -19.62 -17.24
N GLN A 22 15.53 -18.87 -17.28
CA GLN A 22 16.86 -19.34 -17.68
C GLN A 22 17.73 -19.72 -16.46
N GLY A 23 17.16 -19.75 -15.26
CA GLY A 23 17.90 -20.04 -14.02
C GLY A 23 18.81 -18.90 -13.56
N GLN A 24 18.61 -17.68 -14.07
CA GLN A 24 19.40 -16.49 -13.73
C GLN A 24 18.65 -15.57 -12.77
N SER A 25 19.38 -14.65 -12.13
CA SER A 25 18.82 -13.61 -11.27
C SER A 25 17.95 -12.65 -12.10
N PRO A 26 16.72 -12.28 -11.66
CA PRO A 26 15.92 -11.25 -12.35
C PRO A 26 16.63 -9.89 -12.35
N TYR A 27 17.57 -9.68 -11.43
CA TYR A 27 18.37 -8.45 -11.32
C TYR A 27 19.48 -8.35 -12.36
N ALA A 28 19.75 -9.42 -13.13
CA ALA A 28 20.56 -9.34 -14.33
C ALA A 28 19.94 -8.40 -15.39
N ARG A 29 18.62 -8.17 -15.31
CA ARG A 29 17.98 -7.08 -16.05
C ARG A 29 18.28 -5.75 -15.35
N GLU A 30 19.05 -4.89 -16.03
CA GLU A 30 19.25 -3.52 -15.59
C GLU A 30 17.92 -2.84 -15.26
N THR A 31 17.93 -1.94 -14.28
CA THR A 31 16.74 -1.19 -13.82
C THR A 31 15.57 -2.03 -13.29
N TYR A 32 15.68 -3.35 -13.13
CA TYR A 32 14.70 -4.12 -12.38
C TYR A 32 14.82 -3.77 -10.88
N ARG A 33 13.78 -3.14 -10.31
CA ARG A 33 13.73 -2.61 -8.92
C ARG A 33 12.52 -3.11 -8.13
N TYR A 34 12.04 -4.30 -8.47
CA TYR A 34 10.82 -4.91 -7.94
C TYR A 34 11.14 -6.22 -7.23
N THR A 35 10.19 -6.77 -6.46
CA THR A 35 10.36 -8.10 -5.84
C THR A 35 10.50 -9.19 -6.92
N PRO A 36 11.29 -10.26 -6.71
CA PRO A 36 11.35 -11.37 -7.65
C PRO A 36 10.00 -12.05 -7.84
N LEU A 37 9.09 -11.97 -6.86
CA LEU A 37 7.73 -12.52 -6.97
C LEU A 37 6.98 -11.96 -8.19
N LEU A 38 7.17 -10.69 -8.54
CA LEU A 38 6.54 -10.10 -9.72
C LEU A 38 7.09 -10.74 -11.01
N ALA A 39 8.41 -10.90 -11.12
CA ALA A 39 9.01 -11.58 -12.28
C ALA A 39 8.58 -13.05 -12.37
N ILE A 40 8.50 -13.77 -11.25
CA ILE A 40 8.01 -15.15 -11.19
C ILE A 40 6.58 -15.23 -11.70
N LEU A 41 5.69 -14.35 -11.21
CA LEU A 41 4.29 -14.26 -11.63
C LEU A 41 4.14 -13.98 -13.13
N LEU A 42 5.15 -13.35 -13.74
CA LEU A 42 5.18 -12.99 -15.16
C LEU A 42 5.97 -13.95 -16.04
N THR A 43 6.48 -15.07 -15.52
CA THR A 43 7.07 -16.14 -16.34
C THR A 43 6.16 -16.66 -17.46
N PRO A 44 4.81 -16.65 -17.35
CA PRO A 44 3.96 -17.00 -18.48
C PRO A 44 4.03 -16.01 -19.66
N ASN A 45 4.62 -14.82 -19.50
CA ASN A 45 4.96 -13.95 -20.64
C ASN A 45 5.91 -14.64 -21.63
N ILE A 46 6.73 -15.57 -21.14
CA ILE A 46 7.72 -16.32 -21.92
C ILE A 46 7.12 -17.62 -22.44
N TYR A 47 6.39 -18.35 -21.59
CA TYR A 47 5.88 -19.68 -21.93
C TYR A 47 4.55 -19.69 -22.69
N LEU A 48 3.68 -18.71 -22.45
CA LEU A 48 2.34 -18.66 -23.08
C LEU A 48 2.29 -17.61 -24.18
N PHE A 49 2.36 -16.32 -23.82
CA PHE A 49 2.36 -15.21 -24.78
C PHE A 49 2.84 -13.92 -24.11
N ARG A 50 3.51 -13.05 -24.88
CA ARG A 50 4.21 -11.86 -24.37
C ARG A 50 3.33 -10.88 -23.57
N SER A 51 2.02 -10.87 -23.79
CA SER A 51 1.08 -9.93 -23.16
C SER A 51 0.31 -10.51 -21.97
N PHE A 52 0.67 -11.70 -21.49
CA PHE A 52 -0.01 -12.34 -20.35
C PHE A 52 -0.10 -11.43 -19.12
N GLY A 53 0.99 -10.77 -18.76
CA GLY A 53 1.02 -9.84 -17.62
C GLY A 53 0.04 -8.68 -17.76
N LYS A 54 -0.18 -8.16 -18.97
CA LYS A 54 -1.20 -7.12 -19.20
C LYS A 54 -2.61 -7.65 -18.91
N CYS A 55 -2.91 -8.88 -19.33
CA CYS A 55 -4.20 -9.52 -19.01
C CYS A 55 -4.34 -9.70 -17.49
N LEU A 56 -3.27 -10.10 -16.80
CA LEU A 56 -3.26 -10.24 -15.35
C LEU A 56 -3.52 -8.89 -14.63
N PHE A 57 -2.88 -7.81 -15.08
CA PHE A 57 -3.05 -6.49 -14.47
C PHE A 57 -4.46 -5.92 -14.72
N VAL A 58 -5.02 -6.13 -15.91
CA VAL A 58 -6.42 -5.79 -16.21
C VAL A 58 -7.40 -6.62 -15.37
N ALA A 59 -7.14 -7.92 -15.19
CA ALA A 59 -7.94 -8.75 -14.30
C ALA A 59 -7.88 -8.24 -12.85
N ALA A 60 -6.71 -7.75 -12.41
CA ALA A 60 -6.56 -7.10 -11.12
C ALA A 60 -7.43 -5.83 -10.99
N ASP A 61 -7.56 -5.01 -12.03
CA ASP A 61 -8.50 -3.88 -12.00
C ASP A 61 -9.95 -4.30 -11.78
N LEU A 62 -10.38 -5.40 -12.41
CA LEU A 62 -11.72 -5.96 -12.21
C LEU A 62 -11.92 -6.42 -10.77
N ILE A 63 -10.91 -7.06 -10.18
CA ILE A 63 -10.92 -7.47 -8.78
C ILE A 63 -10.96 -6.25 -7.85
N VAL A 64 -10.21 -5.19 -8.14
CA VAL A 64 -10.29 -3.92 -7.38
C VAL A 64 -11.71 -3.36 -7.42
N GLY A 65 -12.33 -3.27 -8.59
CA GLY A 65 -13.71 -2.80 -8.73
C GLY A 65 -14.71 -3.67 -7.95
N TYR A 66 -14.55 -4.99 -8.00
CA TYR A 66 -15.36 -5.93 -7.21
C TYR A 66 -15.17 -5.74 -5.69
N LEU A 67 -13.92 -5.59 -5.22
CA LEU A 67 -13.62 -5.36 -3.81
C LEU A 67 -14.20 -4.03 -3.32
N ILE A 68 -14.15 -2.98 -4.13
CA ILE A 68 -14.82 -1.70 -3.85
C ILE A 68 -16.32 -1.93 -3.64
N HIS A 69 -16.98 -2.63 -4.57
CA HIS A 69 -18.41 -2.95 -4.46
C HIS A 69 -18.71 -3.66 -3.15
N CYS A 70 -17.99 -4.75 -2.87
CA CYS A 70 -18.20 -5.56 -1.68
C CYS A 70 -17.99 -4.77 -0.39
N ILE A 71 -16.96 -3.91 -0.33
CA ILE A 71 -16.71 -3.05 0.82
C ILE A 71 -17.86 -2.06 1.01
N LEU A 72 -18.37 -1.44 -0.06
CA LEU A 72 -19.49 -0.52 0.02
C LEU A 72 -20.78 -1.21 0.52
N LEU A 73 -21.04 -2.43 0.04
CA LEU A 73 -22.16 -3.25 0.55
C LEU A 73 -22.01 -3.58 2.04
N LEU A 74 -20.81 -3.99 2.48
CA LEU A 74 -20.52 -4.25 3.90
C LEU A 74 -20.76 -3.02 4.78
N ARG A 75 -20.60 -1.82 4.22
CA ARG A 75 -20.89 -0.54 4.89
C ARG A 75 -22.36 -0.12 4.82
N GLY A 76 -23.24 -1.01 4.36
CA GLY A 76 -24.69 -0.79 4.29
C GLY A 76 -25.16 -0.02 3.06
N MET A 77 -24.32 0.18 2.04
CA MET A 77 -24.73 0.84 0.81
C MET A 77 -25.61 -0.09 -0.05
N PRO A 78 -26.74 0.36 -0.60
CA PRO A 78 -27.50 -0.41 -1.57
C PRO A 78 -26.69 -0.67 -2.85
N SER A 79 -26.77 -1.89 -3.39
CA SER A 79 -25.99 -2.31 -4.57
C SER A 79 -26.12 -1.37 -5.78
N LYS A 80 -27.33 -0.89 -6.08
CA LYS A 80 -27.55 0.09 -7.17
C LYS A 80 -26.70 1.36 -7.04
N ARG A 81 -26.51 1.83 -5.80
CA ARG A 81 -25.68 3.01 -5.53
C ARG A 81 -24.19 2.67 -5.54
N ALA A 82 -23.81 1.49 -5.07
CA ALA A 82 -22.43 1.01 -5.12
C ALA A 82 -21.90 0.92 -6.56
N LEU A 83 -22.73 0.47 -7.51
CA LEU A 83 -22.36 0.40 -8.95
C LEU A 83 -21.83 1.73 -9.51
N PHE A 84 -22.36 2.87 -9.06
CA PHE A 84 -21.86 4.17 -9.48
C PHE A 84 -20.41 4.41 -9.02
N PHE A 85 -20.08 3.99 -7.80
CA PHE A 85 -18.74 4.14 -7.25
C PHE A 85 -17.75 3.14 -7.84
N ASP A 86 -18.17 1.93 -8.15
CA ASP A 86 -17.32 0.94 -8.84
C ASP A 86 -16.92 1.43 -10.23
N ALA A 87 -17.88 2.07 -10.93
CA ALA A 87 -17.66 2.66 -12.24
C ALA A 87 -16.58 3.76 -12.20
N LEU A 88 -16.42 4.49 -11.09
CA LEU A 88 -15.35 5.49 -10.95
C LEU A 88 -13.95 4.90 -10.99
N TRP A 89 -13.79 3.61 -10.69
CA TRP A 89 -12.54 2.88 -10.88
C TRP A 89 -12.50 2.19 -12.24
N LEU A 90 -13.49 1.34 -12.54
CA LEU A 90 -13.49 0.48 -13.72
C LEU A 90 -13.58 1.24 -15.05
N LEU A 91 -14.27 2.38 -15.07
CA LEU A 91 -14.41 3.22 -16.26
C LEU A 91 -13.43 4.40 -16.25
N ASN A 92 -12.46 4.41 -15.34
CA ASN A 92 -11.47 5.47 -15.28
C ASN A 92 -10.44 5.27 -16.40
N PRO A 93 -10.32 6.21 -17.36
CA PRO A 93 -9.40 6.06 -18.49
C PRO A 93 -7.94 6.06 -18.05
N ILE A 94 -7.59 6.66 -16.90
CA ILE A 94 -6.22 6.63 -16.37
C ILE A 94 -5.88 5.22 -15.88
N VAL A 95 -6.76 4.63 -15.06
CA VAL A 95 -6.60 3.27 -14.54
C VAL A 95 -6.50 2.27 -15.69
N ALA A 96 -7.46 2.30 -16.61
CA ALA A 96 -7.50 1.41 -17.76
C ALA A 96 -6.22 1.52 -18.61
N ASN A 97 -5.73 2.74 -18.88
CA ASN A 97 -4.50 2.94 -19.65
C ASN A 97 -3.25 2.44 -18.91
N ILE A 98 -3.10 2.71 -17.61
CA ILE A 98 -1.89 2.29 -16.87
C ILE A 98 -1.75 0.75 -16.88
N SER A 99 -2.82 0.01 -16.61
CA SER A 99 -2.79 -1.45 -16.58
C SER A 99 -2.62 -2.08 -17.97
N THR A 100 -3.34 -1.60 -18.98
CA THR A 100 -3.25 -2.13 -20.36
C THR A 100 -1.90 -1.83 -21.03
N ARG A 101 -1.21 -0.76 -20.60
CA ARG A 101 0.18 -0.49 -20.99
C ARG A 101 1.17 -1.46 -20.33
N GLY A 102 0.78 -2.15 -19.25
CA GLY A 102 1.55 -3.21 -18.61
C GLY A 102 2.17 -2.83 -17.26
N ASN A 103 1.53 -1.93 -16.51
CA ASN A 103 1.97 -1.62 -15.17
C ASN A 103 1.27 -2.51 -14.12
N ALA A 104 1.99 -2.87 -13.05
CA ALA A 104 1.55 -3.82 -12.04
C ALA A 104 0.81 -3.21 -10.82
N GLU A 105 0.59 -1.88 -10.77
CA GLU A 105 0.03 -1.21 -9.58
C GLU A 105 -1.36 -1.75 -9.16
N SER A 106 -2.17 -2.24 -10.10
CA SER A 106 -3.49 -2.83 -9.78
C SER A 106 -3.41 -4.10 -8.94
N LEU A 107 -2.29 -4.85 -9.01
CA LEU A 107 -2.05 -5.97 -8.10
C LEU A 107 -1.91 -5.50 -6.66
N LEU A 108 -1.22 -4.38 -6.42
CA LEU A 108 -1.12 -3.78 -5.09
C LEU A 108 -2.50 -3.30 -4.61
N GLY A 109 -3.27 -2.67 -5.50
CA GLY A 109 -4.66 -2.29 -5.22
C GLY A 109 -5.50 -3.47 -4.74
N CYS A 110 -5.38 -4.63 -5.41
CA CYS A 110 -6.06 -5.87 -4.98
C CYS A 110 -5.62 -6.33 -3.59
N MET A 111 -4.32 -6.34 -3.30
CA MET A 111 -3.82 -6.81 -2.00
C MET A 111 -4.22 -5.87 -0.87
N VAL A 112 -4.16 -4.55 -1.08
CA VAL A 112 -4.54 -3.53 -0.09
C VAL A 112 -6.05 -3.57 0.18
N LEU A 113 -6.89 -3.50 -0.86
CA LEU A 113 -8.33 -3.53 -0.69
C LEU A 113 -8.82 -4.91 -0.23
N GLY A 114 -8.17 -5.98 -0.68
CA GLY A 114 -8.45 -7.34 -0.22
C GLY A 114 -8.15 -7.48 1.27
N THR A 115 -7.05 -6.91 1.74
CA THR A 115 -6.73 -6.82 3.18
C THR A 115 -7.87 -6.12 3.91
N LEU A 116 -8.27 -4.92 3.49
CA LEU A 116 -9.35 -4.17 4.13
C LEU A 116 -10.69 -4.93 4.11
N TYR A 117 -11.04 -5.55 2.99
CA TYR A 117 -12.26 -6.33 2.84
C TYR A 117 -12.31 -7.53 3.80
N LEU A 118 -11.26 -8.36 3.82
CA LEU A 118 -11.16 -9.51 4.72
C LEU A 118 -11.15 -9.07 6.18
N MET A 119 -10.53 -7.93 6.45
CA MET A 119 -10.44 -7.32 7.77
C MET A 119 -11.81 -6.80 8.26
N LEU A 120 -12.76 -6.49 7.36
CA LEU A 120 -14.12 -6.08 7.71
C LEU A 120 -15.14 -7.23 7.79
N GLN A 121 -14.83 -8.41 7.25
CA GLN A 121 -15.72 -9.58 7.19
C GLN A 121 -15.91 -10.29 8.55
N LYS A 122 -16.48 -9.59 9.55
CA LYS A 122 -16.66 -10.07 10.93
C LYS A 122 -15.41 -10.74 11.51
N ARG A 123 -14.23 -10.37 11.00
CA ARG A 123 -12.91 -10.92 11.34
C ARG A 123 -12.77 -12.45 11.18
N THR A 124 -13.66 -13.12 10.46
CA THR A 124 -13.58 -14.58 10.21
C THR A 124 -12.31 -14.97 9.46
N HIS A 125 -11.85 -14.10 8.56
CA HIS A 125 -10.66 -14.28 7.75
C HIS A 125 -9.45 -13.49 8.28
N PHE A 126 -9.39 -13.23 9.58
CA PHE A 126 -8.37 -12.38 10.20
C PHE A 126 -6.92 -12.76 9.82
N TYR A 127 -6.53 -14.02 9.96
CA TYR A 127 -5.17 -14.46 9.62
C TYR A 127 -4.87 -14.32 8.12
N GLY A 128 -5.87 -14.57 7.26
CA GLY A 128 -5.74 -14.34 5.81
C GLY A 128 -5.56 -12.86 5.49
N ALA A 129 -6.27 -11.95 6.18
CA ALA A 129 -6.08 -10.52 6.04
C ALA A 129 -4.67 -10.08 6.47
N CYS A 130 -4.15 -10.62 7.59
CA CYS A 130 -2.80 -10.33 8.07
C CYS A 130 -1.73 -10.83 7.08
N ALA A 131 -1.88 -12.05 6.57
CA ALA A 131 -0.95 -12.61 5.59
C ALA A 131 -0.99 -11.81 4.28
N LEU A 132 -2.18 -11.44 3.80
CA LEU A 132 -2.31 -10.61 2.60
C LEU A 132 -1.71 -9.21 2.80
N PHE A 133 -1.85 -8.64 3.99
CA PHE A 133 -1.18 -7.39 4.34
C PHE A 133 0.35 -7.54 4.26
N GLY A 134 0.91 -8.56 4.92
CA GLY A 134 2.35 -8.85 4.87
C GLY A 134 2.87 -9.10 3.45
N LEU A 135 2.09 -9.81 2.62
CA LEU A 135 2.37 -9.98 1.20
C LEU A 135 2.39 -8.65 0.45
N SER A 136 1.42 -7.76 0.71
CA SER A 136 1.37 -6.44 0.06
C SER A 136 2.61 -5.61 0.36
N VAL A 137 3.08 -5.62 1.62
CA VAL A 137 4.29 -4.91 2.07
C VAL A 137 5.56 -5.52 1.48
N HIS A 138 5.60 -6.84 1.33
CA HIS A 138 6.72 -7.50 0.64
C HIS A 138 6.73 -7.16 -0.85
N PHE A 139 5.56 -7.10 -1.48
CA PHE A 139 5.44 -6.83 -2.90
C PHE A 139 5.88 -5.40 -3.24
N LYS A 140 5.56 -4.45 -2.38
CA LYS A 140 6.05 -3.06 -2.40
C LYS A 140 6.00 -2.51 -0.99
N ILE A 141 6.99 -1.74 -0.55
CA ILE A 141 7.09 -1.38 0.88
C ILE A 141 6.00 -0.42 1.37
N TYR A 142 5.44 0.44 0.50
CA TYR A 142 4.55 1.53 0.91
C TYR A 142 3.28 1.14 1.69
N PRO A 143 2.61 -0.01 1.47
CA PRO A 143 1.44 -0.40 2.25
C PRO A 143 1.72 -0.53 3.75
N VAL A 144 3.00 -0.57 4.17
CA VAL A 144 3.40 -0.54 5.59
C VAL A 144 2.76 0.63 6.35
N ILE A 145 2.48 1.74 5.66
CA ILE A 145 1.84 2.92 6.26
C ILE A 145 0.46 2.60 6.85
N TYR A 146 -0.25 1.60 6.29
CA TYR A 146 -1.56 1.18 6.77
C TYR A 146 -1.51 0.35 8.04
N ALA A 147 -0.33 -0.08 8.50
CA ALA A 147 -0.20 -0.82 9.75
C ALA A 147 -0.77 -0.02 10.94
N ILE A 148 -0.54 1.30 10.98
CA ILE A 148 -1.00 2.17 12.07
C ILE A 148 -2.53 2.22 12.14
N PRO A 149 -3.26 2.66 11.09
CA PRO A 149 -4.71 2.71 11.19
C PRO A 149 -5.34 1.31 11.30
N LEU A 150 -4.72 0.25 10.74
CA LEU A 150 -5.17 -1.12 10.98
C LEU A 150 -5.03 -1.51 12.46
N LEU A 151 -3.95 -1.16 13.14
CA LEU A 151 -3.78 -1.38 14.58
C LEU A 151 -4.82 -0.58 15.40
N VAL A 152 -5.11 0.65 15.01
CA VAL A 152 -6.16 1.48 15.64
C VAL A 152 -7.55 0.87 15.43
N LEU A 153 -7.81 0.29 14.27
CA LEU A 153 -9.07 -0.37 13.93
C LEU A 153 -9.31 -1.68 14.71
N LEU A 154 -8.25 -2.35 15.16
CA LEU A 154 -8.34 -3.59 15.93
C LEU A 154 -8.62 -3.26 17.40
N ASP A 155 -9.79 -3.63 17.90
CA ASP A 155 -10.23 -3.33 19.27
C ASP A 155 -10.40 -4.60 20.11
N GLU A 156 -10.50 -4.44 21.44
CA GLU A 156 -10.53 -5.56 22.39
C GLU A 156 -11.75 -6.49 22.26
N HIS A 157 -12.82 -6.02 21.61
CA HIS A 157 -14.10 -6.71 21.51
C HIS A 157 -14.23 -7.54 20.22
N ASP A 158 -13.17 -7.64 19.43
CA ASP A 158 -13.17 -8.40 18.19
C ASP A 158 -13.20 -9.91 18.46
N THR A 159 -14.16 -10.64 17.86
CA THR A 159 -14.31 -12.09 17.99
C THR A 159 -13.36 -12.83 17.05
N VAL A 160 -12.06 -12.80 17.33
CA VAL A 160 -11.05 -13.58 16.62
C VAL A 160 -10.74 -14.84 17.44
N PRO A 161 -10.69 -16.05 16.84
CA PRO A 161 -10.27 -17.24 17.56
C PRO A 161 -8.80 -17.11 17.98
N LEU A 162 -8.56 -16.88 19.27
CA LEU A 162 -7.22 -16.71 19.82
C LEU A 162 -6.56 -18.06 20.12
N PRO A 163 -5.27 -18.25 19.83
CA PRO A 163 -4.50 -19.40 20.32
C PRO A 163 -4.47 -19.43 21.85
N ARG A 164 -4.33 -20.62 22.44
CA ARG A 164 -4.31 -20.80 23.92
C ARG A 164 -3.34 -19.86 24.63
N ILE A 165 -2.13 -19.70 24.11
CA ILE A 165 -1.10 -18.80 24.67
C ILE A 165 -1.61 -17.34 24.73
N MET A 166 -2.33 -16.90 23.70
CA MET A 166 -2.90 -15.55 23.64
C MET A 166 -4.11 -15.36 24.56
N GLN A 167 -4.87 -16.43 24.82
CA GLN A 167 -5.95 -16.42 25.81
C GLN A 167 -5.39 -16.29 27.23
N GLU A 168 -4.35 -17.06 27.56
CA GLU A 168 -3.66 -16.99 28.86
C GLU A 168 -3.01 -15.61 29.05
N TYR A 169 -2.34 -15.10 28.00
CA TYR A 169 -1.82 -13.73 27.98
C TYR A 169 -2.92 -12.70 28.25
N GLN A 170 -4.10 -12.83 27.63
CA GLN A 170 -5.21 -11.88 27.84
C GLN A 170 -5.68 -11.83 29.30
N VAL A 171 -5.75 -12.99 29.98
CA VAL A 171 -6.10 -13.05 31.41
C VAL A 171 -5.05 -12.33 32.27
N ILE A 172 -3.77 -12.59 32.01
CA ILE A 172 -2.67 -11.92 32.74
C ILE A 172 -2.69 -10.42 32.47
N ARG A 173 -2.87 -10.01 31.20
CA ARG A 173 -2.94 -8.62 30.75
C ARG A 173 -4.02 -7.86 31.51
N TYR A 174 -5.23 -8.42 31.62
CA TYR A 174 -6.32 -7.78 32.37
C TYR A 174 -6.04 -7.64 33.86
N ARG A 175 -5.42 -8.65 34.50
CA ARG A 175 -5.01 -8.56 35.91
C ARG A 175 -3.98 -7.45 36.13
N CYS A 176 -2.96 -7.37 35.27
CA CYS A 176 -1.95 -6.31 35.31
C CYS A 176 -2.58 -4.92 35.07
N MET A 177 -3.47 -4.79 34.08
CA MET A 177 -4.17 -3.53 33.81
C MET A 177 -5.03 -3.07 34.99
N TYR A 178 -5.72 -3.99 35.67
CA TYR A 178 -6.49 -3.70 36.87
C TYR A 178 -5.58 -3.22 38.01
N ALA A 179 -4.47 -3.92 38.28
CA ALA A 179 -3.51 -3.53 39.31
C ALA A 179 -2.90 -2.13 39.05
N LEU A 180 -2.49 -1.85 37.80
CA LEU A 180 -1.93 -0.55 37.41
C LEU A 180 -2.93 0.60 37.60
N ARG A 181 -4.24 0.34 37.39
CA ARG A 181 -5.29 1.35 37.55
C ARG A 181 -5.51 1.77 39.02
N GLN A 182 -5.20 0.90 39.98
CA GLN A 182 -5.39 1.18 41.41
C GLN A 182 -4.30 2.07 41.99
N MET A 183 -3.21 2.31 41.26
CA MET A 183 -2.05 3.08 41.74
C MET A 183 -1.97 4.41 40.97
N PRO A 184 -2.30 5.56 41.60
CA PRO A 184 -2.26 6.86 40.94
C PRO A 184 -0.81 7.34 40.78
N ASN A 185 -0.16 6.94 39.68
CA ASN A 185 1.16 7.39 39.28
C ASN A 185 1.19 7.62 37.76
N PRO A 186 1.73 8.74 37.25
CA PRO A 186 1.79 9.00 35.80
C PRO A 186 2.49 7.89 35.00
N LEU A 187 3.52 7.26 35.57
CA LEU A 187 4.21 6.12 34.95
C LEU A 187 3.29 4.90 34.86
N PHE A 188 2.50 4.60 35.90
CA PHE A 188 1.54 3.49 35.86
C PHE A 188 0.37 3.77 34.92
N THR A 189 -0.08 5.01 34.78
CA THR A 189 -1.05 5.43 33.76
C THR A 189 -0.50 5.20 32.35
N PHE A 190 0.76 5.60 32.09
CA PHE A 190 1.42 5.34 30.82
C PHE A 190 1.54 3.83 30.53
N LEU A 191 2.01 3.03 31.49
CA LEU A 191 2.10 1.58 31.35
C LEU A 191 0.73 0.93 31.12
N HIS A 192 -0.33 1.44 31.77
CA HIS A 192 -1.70 0.98 31.53
C HIS A 192 -2.12 1.24 30.08
N HIS A 193 -1.84 2.42 29.52
CA HIS A 193 -2.12 2.73 28.11
C HIS A 193 -1.28 1.89 27.14
N LEU A 194 -0.01 1.63 27.46
CA LEU A 194 0.84 0.75 26.65
C LEU A 194 0.30 -0.68 26.66
N LEU A 195 -0.07 -1.20 27.83
CA LEU A 195 -0.59 -2.55 27.98
C LEU A 195 -1.99 -2.71 27.38
N SER A 196 -2.82 -1.66 27.44
CA SER A 196 -4.12 -1.63 26.74
C SER A 196 -3.93 -1.65 25.22
N PHE A 197 -2.89 -0.97 24.72
CA PHE A 197 -2.55 -0.99 23.30
C PHE A 197 -2.06 -2.36 22.82
N LEU A 198 -1.33 -3.10 23.65
CA LEU A 198 -0.82 -4.44 23.35
C LEU A 198 -1.89 -5.52 23.52
N SER A 199 -3.01 -5.40 22.81
CA SER A 199 -4.04 -6.44 22.80
C SER A 199 -3.56 -7.70 22.05
N PRO A 200 -4.07 -8.91 22.41
CA PRO A 200 -3.68 -10.14 21.73
C PRO A 200 -3.91 -10.09 20.21
N ILE A 201 -4.98 -9.44 19.77
CA ILE A 201 -5.34 -9.31 18.36
C ILE A 201 -4.32 -8.42 17.63
N ARG A 202 -3.90 -7.31 18.22
CA ARG A 202 -2.87 -6.42 17.65
C ARG A 202 -1.51 -7.12 17.58
N ILE A 203 -1.15 -7.88 18.61
CA ILE A 203 0.07 -8.70 18.62
C ILE A 203 0.01 -9.76 17.52
N LEU A 204 -1.10 -10.49 17.39
CA LEU A 204 -1.28 -11.51 16.35
C LEU A 204 -1.25 -10.90 14.95
N PHE A 205 -1.86 -9.73 14.75
CA PHE A 205 -1.78 -8.99 13.48
C PHE A 205 -0.32 -8.68 13.14
N ALA A 206 0.43 -8.12 14.08
CA ALA A 206 1.83 -7.77 13.90
C ALA A 206 2.68 -9.00 13.57
N ILE A 207 2.57 -10.07 14.37
CA ILE A 207 3.35 -11.31 14.18
C ILE A 207 3.01 -11.99 12.86
N THR A 208 1.73 -12.13 12.51
CA THR A 208 1.32 -12.85 11.30
C THR A 208 1.73 -12.07 10.03
N SER A 209 1.53 -10.76 10.03
CA SER A 209 1.88 -9.90 8.90
C SER A 209 3.40 -9.79 8.74
N ALA A 210 4.12 -9.54 9.83
CA ALA A 210 5.58 -9.49 9.82
C ALA A 210 6.19 -10.84 9.47
N GLY A 211 5.64 -11.94 9.99
CA GLY A 211 6.05 -13.30 9.65
C GLY A 211 5.92 -13.55 8.15
N THR A 212 4.80 -13.18 7.54
CA THR A 212 4.63 -13.31 6.08
C THR A 212 5.68 -12.49 5.31
N PHE A 213 5.88 -11.23 5.70
CA PHE A 213 6.90 -10.36 5.10
C PHE A 213 8.31 -10.94 5.21
N PHE A 214 8.73 -11.36 6.40
CA PHE A 214 10.08 -11.85 6.66
C PHE A 214 10.32 -13.24 6.07
N ILE A 215 9.33 -14.13 6.05
CA ILE A 215 9.44 -15.44 5.39
C ILE A 215 9.65 -15.24 3.90
N LEU A 216 8.81 -14.44 3.23
CA LEU A 216 8.96 -14.16 1.80
C LEU A 216 10.30 -13.47 1.50
N THR A 217 10.69 -12.50 2.33
CA THR A 217 11.98 -11.81 2.22
C THR A 217 13.15 -12.78 2.40
N GLY A 218 13.09 -13.69 3.37
CA GLY A 218 14.10 -14.72 3.59
C GLY A 218 14.22 -15.70 2.42
N LEU A 219 13.08 -16.14 1.86
CA LEU A 219 13.05 -17.01 0.68
C LEU A 219 13.68 -16.31 -0.53
N MET A 220 13.31 -15.05 -0.80
CA MET A 220 13.89 -14.30 -1.92
C MET A 220 15.38 -14.00 -1.71
N TYR A 221 15.80 -13.70 -0.47
CA TYR A 221 17.19 -13.49 -0.13
C TYR A 221 18.03 -14.76 -0.29
N GLN A 222 17.49 -15.92 0.08
CA GLN A 222 18.16 -17.20 -0.12
C GLN A 222 18.42 -17.48 -1.61
N SER A 223 17.49 -17.08 -2.50
CA SER A 223 17.62 -17.30 -3.94
C SER A 223 18.49 -16.26 -4.66
N TYR A 224 18.46 -14.98 -4.25
CA TYR A 224 19.05 -13.87 -5.02
C TYR A 224 20.05 -13.02 -4.23
N GLY A 225 20.27 -13.31 -2.95
CA GLY A 225 21.27 -12.63 -2.11
C GLY A 225 21.04 -11.13 -1.95
N HIS A 226 22.14 -10.38 -1.87
CA HIS A 226 22.11 -8.95 -1.59
C HIS A 226 21.47 -8.12 -2.72
N GLU A 227 21.55 -8.57 -3.97
CA GLU A 227 20.90 -7.89 -5.12
C GLU A 227 19.40 -7.68 -4.88
N PHE A 228 18.73 -8.66 -4.26
CA PHE A 228 17.32 -8.55 -3.90
C PHE A 228 17.06 -7.41 -2.92
N LEU A 229 17.81 -7.36 -1.80
CA LEU A 229 17.60 -6.32 -0.80
C LEU A 229 17.90 -4.94 -1.36
N GLU A 230 19.00 -4.83 -2.13
CA GLU A 230 19.42 -3.58 -2.74
C GLU A 230 18.35 -3.07 -3.70
N HIS A 231 17.95 -3.87 -4.68
CA HIS A 231 17.07 -3.40 -5.75
C HIS A 231 15.60 -3.33 -5.36
N THR A 232 15.11 -4.20 -4.48
CA THR A 232 13.70 -4.18 -4.06
C THR A 232 13.42 -3.16 -2.96
N TYR A 233 14.36 -2.93 -2.03
CA TYR A 233 14.11 -2.08 -0.86
C TYR A 233 15.09 -0.91 -0.72
N LEU A 234 16.39 -1.16 -0.62
CA LEU A 234 17.37 -0.14 -0.20
C LEU A 234 17.55 0.97 -1.25
N TYR A 235 17.51 0.63 -2.54
CA TYR A 235 17.59 1.58 -3.64
C TYR A 235 16.56 2.70 -3.53
N HIS A 236 15.35 2.42 -3.04
CA HIS A 236 14.30 3.44 -2.91
C HIS A 236 14.57 4.44 -1.79
N VAL A 237 15.39 4.08 -0.79
CA VAL A 237 15.81 4.97 0.28
C VAL A 237 16.82 6.00 -0.21
N THR A 238 17.68 5.64 -1.17
CA THR A 238 18.73 6.53 -1.70
C THR A 238 18.36 7.19 -3.03
N ARG A 239 17.39 6.65 -3.76
CA ARG A 239 16.96 7.17 -5.07
C ARG A 239 16.54 8.64 -5.00
N GLU A 240 17.08 9.46 -5.89
CA GLU A 240 16.64 10.83 -6.14
C GLU A 240 16.34 10.97 -7.63
N ASP A 241 15.28 11.70 -7.97
CA ASP A 241 14.93 11.99 -9.35
C ASP A 241 14.76 13.49 -9.53
N HIS A 242 15.67 14.07 -10.30
CA HIS A 242 15.77 15.52 -10.51
C HIS A 242 15.19 15.93 -11.87
N ARG A 243 14.59 15.02 -12.64
CA ARG A 243 13.94 15.31 -13.93
C ARG A 243 12.55 14.67 -13.95
N HIS A 244 11.55 15.34 -14.53
CA HIS A 244 10.19 14.78 -14.71
C HIS A 244 9.58 14.17 -13.44
N ASN A 245 9.65 14.90 -12.33
CA ASN A 245 9.24 14.44 -11.01
C ASN A 245 8.11 15.35 -10.48
N PHE A 246 6.94 14.78 -10.17
CA PHE A 246 5.81 15.55 -9.61
C PHE A 246 6.03 15.96 -8.14
N SER A 247 7.16 15.58 -7.53
CA SER A 247 7.47 15.87 -6.14
C SER A 247 7.62 17.36 -5.86
N ILE A 248 7.11 17.80 -4.71
CA ILE A 248 7.40 19.12 -4.16
C ILE A 248 8.90 19.35 -3.91
N TRP A 249 9.67 18.27 -3.81
CA TRP A 249 11.13 18.29 -3.62
C TRP A 249 11.90 18.45 -4.92
N PHE A 250 11.25 18.39 -6.09
CA PHE A 250 11.91 18.48 -7.40
C PHE A 250 12.83 19.69 -7.51
N TYR A 251 12.32 20.91 -7.22
CA TYR A 251 13.10 22.13 -7.39
C TYR A 251 14.26 22.26 -6.39
N PRO A 252 14.08 22.01 -5.07
CA PRO A 252 15.20 21.92 -4.13
C PRO A 252 16.26 20.88 -4.50
N LEU A 253 15.84 19.68 -4.94
CA LEU A 253 16.77 18.63 -5.36
C LEU A 253 17.52 19.01 -6.65
N TYR A 254 16.83 19.66 -7.58
CA TYR A 254 17.42 20.17 -8.83
C TYR A 254 18.48 21.25 -8.55
N LEU A 255 18.18 22.23 -7.69
CA LEU A 255 19.15 23.27 -7.33
C LEU A 255 20.32 22.74 -6.48
N GLY A 256 20.11 21.66 -5.73
CA GLY A 256 21.12 21.02 -4.88
C GLY A 256 22.01 19.99 -5.58
N MET A 257 21.84 19.75 -6.88
CA MET A 257 22.54 18.67 -7.61
C MET A 257 24.08 18.75 -7.53
N ASP A 258 24.63 19.96 -7.50
CA ASP A 258 26.08 20.19 -7.45
C ASP A 258 26.67 19.91 -6.04
N HIS A 259 25.81 19.88 -5.02
CA HIS A 259 26.17 19.58 -3.64
C HIS A 259 25.50 18.28 -3.20
N LYS A 260 26.11 17.15 -3.57
CA LYS A 260 25.67 15.79 -3.18
C LYS A 260 25.71 15.60 -1.66
N SER A 261 24.68 16.07 -0.96
CA SER A 261 24.47 15.80 0.45
C SER A 261 23.53 14.59 0.56
N PRO A 262 24.00 13.42 1.03
CA PRO A 262 23.15 12.24 1.23
C PRO A 262 22.05 12.49 2.28
N TRP A 263 22.13 13.59 3.02
CA TRP A 263 21.15 13.99 4.02
C TRP A 263 19.88 14.58 3.41
N MET A 264 19.91 15.10 2.17
CA MET A 264 18.74 15.74 1.56
C MET A 264 17.61 14.72 1.34
N GLY A 265 17.94 13.53 0.82
CA GLY A 265 17.01 12.42 0.71
C GLY A 265 16.43 11.98 2.06
N LEU A 266 17.24 11.98 3.13
CA LEU A 266 16.79 11.61 4.49
C LEU A 266 15.86 12.68 5.10
N ILE A 267 16.17 13.96 4.90
CA ILE A 267 15.37 15.09 5.39
C ILE A 267 13.98 15.06 4.76
N ALA A 268 13.85 14.71 3.48
CA ALA A 268 12.55 14.57 2.81
C ALA A 268 11.66 13.48 3.42
N PHE A 269 12.23 12.43 4.03
CA PHE A 269 11.47 11.36 4.70
C PHE A 269 10.85 11.79 6.03
N ILE A 270 11.46 12.73 6.76
CA ILE A 270 10.99 13.15 8.09
C ILE A 270 9.56 13.72 8.05
N PRO A 271 9.23 14.75 7.23
CA PRO A 271 7.87 15.28 7.18
C PRO A 271 6.88 14.24 6.63
N GLN A 272 7.30 13.44 5.65
CA GLN A 272 6.47 12.37 5.08
C GLN A 272 6.07 11.34 6.16
N LEU A 273 7.03 10.77 6.88
CA LEU A 273 6.79 9.76 7.92
C LEU A 273 6.01 10.34 9.11
N SER A 274 6.33 11.56 9.52
CA SER A 274 5.63 12.25 10.61
C SER A 274 4.15 12.46 10.28
N LEU A 275 3.84 12.99 9.10
CA LEU A 275 2.47 13.22 8.65
C LEU A 275 1.69 11.91 8.52
N VAL A 276 2.26 10.90 7.86
CA VAL A 276 1.61 9.60 7.68
C VAL A 276 1.32 8.93 9.02
N THR A 277 2.24 9.01 9.97
CA THR A 277 2.05 8.47 11.33
C THR A 277 0.96 9.22 12.07
N ALA A 278 1.01 10.55 12.08
CA ALA A 278 0.02 11.39 12.75
C ALA A 278 -1.39 11.17 12.20
N ILE A 279 -1.56 11.09 10.88
CA ILE A 279 -2.86 10.82 10.24
C ILE A 279 -3.36 9.41 10.55
N GLY A 280 -2.49 8.40 10.55
CA GLY A 280 -2.86 7.03 10.90
C GLY A 280 -3.42 6.92 12.31
N ILE A 281 -2.83 7.65 13.26
CA ILE A 281 -3.30 7.70 14.67
C ILE A 281 -4.59 8.53 14.77
N ALA A 282 -4.62 9.73 14.19
CA ALA A 282 -5.73 10.67 14.34
C ALA A 282 -7.02 10.17 13.68
N PHE A 283 -6.92 9.52 12.52
CA PHE A 283 -8.08 9.12 11.72
C PHE A 283 -8.29 7.61 11.65
N GLY A 284 -7.48 6.78 12.29
CA GLY A 284 -7.51 5.31 12.15
C GLY A 284 -8.87 4.65 12.46
N LYS A 285 -9.75 5.32 13.20
CA LYS A 285 -11.15 4.87 13.42
C LYS A 285 -11.99 4.90 12.13
N ASP A 286 -11.72 5.83 11.22
CA ASP A 286 -12.22 5.80 9.85
C ASP A 286 -11.11 5.28 8.93
N ILE A 287 -10.99 3.95 8.88
CA ILE A 287 -9.89 3.26 8.18
C ILE A 287 -9.75 3.68 6.72
N PHE A 288 -10.85 3.90 6.01
CA PHE A 288 -10.80 4.26 4.58
C PHE A 288 -10.31 5.69 4.38
N PHE A 289 -10.80 6.62 5.21
CA PHE A 289 -10.31 8.00 5.19
C PHE A 289 -8.84 8.07 5.61
N ALA A 290 -8.45 7.34 6.66
CA ALA A 290 -7.07 7.26 7.11
C ALA A 290 -6.14 6.70 6.03
N CYS A 291 -6.45 5.53 5.44
CA CYS A 291 -5.68 4.94 4.36
C CYS A 291 -5.58 5.89 3.16
N PHE A 292 -6.68 6.52 2.75
CA PHE A 292 -6.66 7.49 1.66
C PHE A 292 -5.71 8.64 1.95
N LEU A 293 -5.88 9.29 3.10
CA LEU A 293 -5.12 10.49 3.44
C LEU A 293 -3.64 10.17 3.71
N GLN A 294 -3.34 9.04 4.34
CA GLN A 294 -1.97 8.53 4.48
C GLN A 294 -1.33 8.32 3.11
N THR A 295 -2.02 7.68 2.17
CA THR A 295 -1.47 7.41 0.83
C THR A 295 -1.28 8.69 0.05
N PHE A 296 -2.27 9.59 0.09
CA PHE A 296 -2.20 10.88 -0.58
C PHE A 296 -1.02 11.72 -0.08
N LEU A 297 -0.82 11.81 1.24
CA LEU A 297 0.32 12.53 1.83
C LEU A 297 1.64 11.80 1.59
N PHE A 298 1.64 10.47 1.64
CA PHE A 298 2.81 9.67 1.32
C PHE A 298 3.28 9.95 -0.11
N VAL A 299 2.38 9.95 -1.10
CA VAL A 299 2.73 10.29 -2.48
C VAL A 299 3.14 11.76 -2.57
N THR A 300 2.35 12.71 -2.06
CA THR A 300 2.61 14.15 -2.17
C THR A 300 3.97 14.57 -1.61
N TYR A 301 4.37 14.00 -0.47
CA TYR A 301 5.65 14.29 0.17
C TYR A 301 6.78 13.32 -0.22
N ASN A 302 6.52 12.40 -1.15
CA ASN A 302 7.57 11.53 -1.67
C ASN A 302 8.57 12.36 -2.48
N LYS A 303 9.86 12.06 -2.33
CA LYS A 303 10.94 12.69 -3.11
C LYS A 303 10.92 12.32 -4.59
N VAL A 304 10.27 11.23 -5.00
CA VAL A 304 10.10 10.82 -6.39
C VAL A 304 8.64 10.43 -6.61
N ILE A 305 7.97 11.10 -7.53
CA ILE A 305 6.58 10.81 -7.89
C ILE A 305 6.50 10.60 -9.40
N THR A 306 5.97 9.45 -9.80
CA THR A 306 5.55 9.15 -11.17
C THR A 306 4.02 9.05 -11.23
N SER A 307 3.43 9.18 -12.42
CA SER A 307 1.97 9.13 -12.61
C SER A 307 1.32 7.83 -12.12
N GLN A 308 2.06 6.73 -12.12
CA GLN A 308 1.60 5.42 -11.63
C GLN A 308 1.21 5.46 -10.14
N TYR A 309 1.85 6.32 -9.34
CA TYR A 309 1.60 6.40 -7.89
C TYR A 309 0.19 6.92 -7.58
N PHE A 310 -0.45 7.61 -8.53
CA PHE A 310 -1.81 8.09 -8.36
C PHE A 310 -2.81 6.96 -8.20
N MET A 311 -2.53 5.77 -8.75
CA MET A 311 -3.38 4.59 -8.58
C MET A 311 -3.54 4.19 -7.10
N TRP A 312 -2.54 4.47 -6.26
CA TRP A 312 -2.53 4.02 -4.86
C TRP A 312 -3.61 4.70 -4.03
N TYR A 313 -3.89 5.98 -4.26
CA TYR A 313 -4.95 6.70 -3.56
C TYR A 313 -6.24 6.77 -4.40
N ILE A 314 -6.17 6.66 -5.73
CA ILE A 314 -7.38 6.64 -6.58
C ILE A 314 -8.25 5.42 -6.29
N CYS A 315 -7.67 4.26 -5.99
CA CYS A 315 -8.46 3.06 -5.65
C CYS A 315 -9.26 3.21 -4.34
N LEU A 316 -8.89 4.18 -3.49
CA LEU A 316 -9.58 4.48 -2.24
C LEU A 316 -10.67 5.57 -2.39
N PHE A 317 -10.64 6.36 -3.48
CA PHE A 317 -11.63 7.44 -3.71
C PHE A 317 -13.09 6.93 -3.66
N PRO A 318 -13.47 5.85 -4.36
CA PRO A 318 -14.84 5.33 -4.33
C PRO A 318 -15.34 5.01 -2.93
N LEU A 319 -14.44 4.72 -1.98
CA LEU A 319 -14.77 4.37 -0.61
C LEU A 319 -14.95 5.62 0.28
N ILE A 320 -14.27 6.72 -0.01
CA ILE A 320 -14.38 7.95 0.81
C ILE A 320 -15.45 8.91 0.29
N LEU A 321 -15.67 8.98 -1.03
CA LEU A 321 -16.63 9.89 -1.66
C LEU A 321 -18.04 9.84 -1.06
N PRO A 322 -18.63 8.66 -0.74
CA PRO A 322 -19.97 8.60 -0.14
C PRO A 322 -20.08 9.33 1.20
N SER A 323 -18.98 9.41 1.95
CA SER A 323 -18.91 10.07 3.26
C SER A 323 -18.59 11.57 3.16
N THR A 324 -18.25 12.08 1.97
CA THR A 324 -17.88 13.49 1.80
C THR A 324 -19.09 14.41 1.82
N LYS A 325 -18.94 15.57 2.46
CA LYS A 325 -19.89 16.69 2.36
C LYS A 325 -19.64 17.57 1.13
N ILE A 326 -18.63 17.23 0.32
CA ILE A 326 -18.27 17.99 -0.88
C ILE A 326 -19.31 17.70 -1.95
N HIS A 327 -20.20 18.64 -2.19
CA HIS A 327 -21.11 18.55 -3.32
C HIS A 327 -20.31 18.75 -4.62
N LEU A 328 -20.49 17.82 -5.57
CA LEU A 328 -19.90 17.83 -6.92
C LEU A 328 -20.51 18.91 -7.83
N LYS A 329 -20.74 20.10 -7.26
CA LYS A 329 -21.11 21.33 -7.96
C LYS A 329 -19.82 22.02 -8.43
N TRP A 330 -19.85 23.34 -8.59
CA TRP A 330 -18.69 24.15 -9.01
C TRP A 330 -17.40 23.84 -8.26
N LYS A 331 -17.44 23.65 -6.93
CA LYS A 331 -16.24 23.35 -6.14
C LYS A 331 -15.56 22.03 -6.55
N GLY A 332 -16.33 20.96 -6.75
CA GLY A 332 -15.78 19.67 -7.18
C GLY A 332 -15.21 19.72 -8.60
N ILE A 333 -15.92 20.41 -9.51
CA ILE A 333 -15.48 20.60 -10.90
C ILE A 333 -14.19 21.43 -10.95
N ILE A 334 -14.10 22.51 -10.17
CA ILE A 334 -12.90 23.36 -10.10
C ILE A 334 -11.71 22.55 -9.55
N LEU A 335 -11.90 21.74 -8.51
CA LEU A 335 -10.82 20.89 -7.97
C LEU A 335 -10.34 19.87 -8.99
N LEU A 336 -11.26 19.22 -9.72
CA LEU A 336 -10.91 18.26 -10.77
C LEU A 336 -10.20 18.95 -11.95
N ALA A 337 -10.71 20.10 -12.40
CA ALA A 337 -10.11 20.88 -13.48
C ALA A 337 -8.72 21.39 -13.09
N ALA A 338 -8.53 21.86 -11.86
CA ALA A 338 -7.23 22.29 -11.35
C ALA A 338 -6.25 21.12 -11.27
N TRP A 339 -6.70 19.95 -10.80
CA TRP A 339 -5.86 18.74 -10.78
C TRP A 339 -5.45 18.31 -12.19
N ILE A 340 -6.39 18.24 -13.14
CA ILE A 340 -6.10 17.91 -14.55
C ILE A 340 -5.16 18.94 -15.18
N ALA A 341 -5.43 20.24 -14.99
CA ALA A 341 -4.59 21.31 -15.53
C ALA A 341 -3.15 21.24 -14.99
N GLY A 342 -2.98 20.86 -13.72
CA GLY A 342 -1.68 20.60 -13.12
C GLY A 342 -0.90 19.43 -13.77
N GLN A 343 -1.59 18.52 -14.46
CA GLN A 343 -0.95 17.40 -15.19
C GLN A 343 -0.53 17.75 -16.62
N VAL A 344 -1.03 18.85 -17.20
CA VAL A 344 -0.81 19.17 -18.63
C VAL A 344 0.60 19.70 -18.90
N TYR A 345 1.28 20.25 -17.88
CA TYR A 345 2.56 20.95 -18.02
C TYR A 345 3.76 20.19 -17.44
N ILE A 346 3.61 18.91 -17.13
CA ILE A 346 4.63 18.03 -16.55
C ILE A 346 4.73 16.78 -17.42
#